data_AF-A0A9D0AAX2-F1
#
_entry.id   AF-A0A9D0AAX2-F1
#
_cell.length_a   1.000
_cell.length_b   1.000
_cell.length_c   1.000
_cell.angle_alpha   90.00
_cell.angle_beta   90.00
_cell.angle_gamma   90.00
#
_symmetry.space_group_name_H-M   'P 1'
#
loop_
_entity.id
_entity.type
_entity.pdbx_description
1 polymer ?
#
loop_
_entity_poly.entity_id
_entity_poly.type
_entity_poly.pdbx_seq_one_letter_code
_entity_poly.pdbx_strand_id
1 'polypeptide(L)'
;MKTIIFLLCCSVVLGGCVAVQRQAGELDNLLEPTVVFHATDGSSILSCLNDIGSLRSREFNRYFQEAETRINGGKDEDKLRFICLSLNDKASYRQFKQGVALLKQYIKEHPDSREELSGLMSLIDRLDKAKVTRWSGRKKMLDEKEELEAEVASLQARVEALLREHEQDAVKIQELRNQIEQLKNIENIIKNREHGS
;
A
#
# COMPACT_ATOMS: atom_id res chain seq x y z
N MET A 1 -35.61 -57.14 6.62
CA MET A 1 -35.30 -55.70 6.44
C MET A 1 -36.49 -54.99 5.80
N LYS A 2 -37.47 -54.54 6.59
CA LYS A 2 -38.58 -53.66 6.13
C LYS A 2 -39.43 -53.05 7.26
N THR A 3 -38.97 -53.06 8.50
CA THR A 3 -39.76 -52.63 9.68
C THR A 3 -39.10 -51.54 10.53
N ILE A 4 -37.88 -51.10 10.19
CA ILE A 4 -37.15 -50.08 10.99
C ILE A 4 -37.40 -48.64 10.48
N ILE A 5 -37.95 -48.47 9.27
CA ILE A 5 -38.14 -47.14 8.67
C ILE A 5 -39.44 -46.46 9.14
N PHE A 6 -40.39 -47.18 9.74
CA PHE A 6 -41.68 -46.61 10.15
C PHE A 6 -41.68 -45.98 11.56
N LEU A 7 -40.61 -46.19 12.35
CA LEU A 7 -40.54 -45.74 13.75
C LEU A 7 -39.80 -44.40 13.96
N LEU A 8 -39.22 -43.82 12.90
CA LEU A 8 -38.51 -42.53 12.99
C LEU A 8 -39.32 -41.31 12.51
N CYS A 9 -40.52 -41.52 11.96
CA CYS A 9 -41.38 -40.45 11.44
C CYS A 9 -42.49 -39.99 12.40
N CYS A 10 -42.64 -40.61 13.57
CA CYS A 10 -43.70 -40.25 14.54
C CYS A 10 -43.22 -39.38 15.72
N SER A 11 -41.94 -39.04 15.82
CA SER A 11 -41.40 -38.21 16.91
C SER A 11 -41.37 -36.70 16.62
N VAL A 12 -41.80 -36.24 15.43
CA VAL A 12 -41.68 -34.84 15.01
C VAL A 12 -43.02 -34.07 15.03
N VAL A 13 -44.14 -34.68 15.45
CA VAL A 13 -45.48 -34.04 15.35
C VAL A 13 -46.21 -33.84 16.70
N LEU A 14 -45.57 -34.10 17.85
CA LEU A 14 -46.22 -33.97 19.18
C LEU A 14 -45.45 -33.14 20.22
N GLY A 15 -44.64 -32.17 19.79
CA GLY A 15 -43.99 -31.20 20.69
C GLY A 15 -44.61 -29.81 20.59
N GLY A 16 -45.81 -29.63 21.14
CA GLY A 16 -46.54 -28.37 21.13
C GLY A 16 -45.87 -27.24 21.91
N CYS A 17 -46.14 -26.01 21.49
CA CYS A 17 -45.86 -24.77 22.23
C CYS A 17 -46.61 -24.77 23.57
N VAL A 18 -45.90 -25.01 24.67
CA VAL A 18 -46.47 -24.79 26.01
C VAL A 18 -46.19 -23.34 26.38
N ALA A 19 -47.22 -22.49 26.27
CA ALA A 19 -47.26 -21.23 26.99
C ALA A 19 -47.45 -21.53 28.48
N VAL A 20 -46.35 -21.57 29.24
CA VAL A 20 -46.42 -21.70 30.70
C VAL A 20 -46.89 -20.37 31.29
N GLN A 21 -48.13 -20.41 31.75
CA GLN A 21 -48.80 -19.42 32.56
C GLN A 21 -47.99 -19.16 33.86
N ARG A 22 -47.49 -17.93 34.03
CA ARG A 22 -46.79 -17.49 35.25
C ARG A 22 -47.75 -17.56 36.44
N GLN A 23 -47.53 -18.54 37.29
CA GLN A 23 -48.12 -18.64 38.62
C GLN A 23 -47.29 -17.75 39.55
N ALA A 24 -47.96 -16.78 40.18
CA ALA A 24 -47.39 -15.95 41.23
C ALA A 24 -47.01 -16.85 42.41
N GLY A 25 -45.74 -16.85 42.79
CA GLY A 25 -45.18 -17.68 43.85
C GLY A 25 -43.71 -17.36 44.04
N GLU A 26 -43.47 -16.42 44.95
CA GLU A 26 -42.23 -16.03 45.62
C GLU A 26 -41.16 -17.15 45.66
N LEU A 27 -40.05 -16.95 44.94
CA LEU A 27 -38.78 -17.62 45.21
C LEU A 27 -37.62 -16.68 44.87
N ASP A 28 -36.83 -16.41 45.90
CA ASP A 28 -35.65 -15.55 45.96
C ASP A 28 -34.63 -15.73 44.81
N ASN A 29 -34.11 -14.60 44.34
CA ASN A 29 -32.75 -14.42 43.81
C ASN A 29 -32.25 -15.40 42.72
N LEU A 30 -32.99 -15.55 41.63
CA LEU A 30 -32.39 -15.96 40.36
C LEU A 30 -31.73 -14.74 39.70
N LEU A 31 -30.43 -14.55 39.99
CA LEU A 31 -29.56 -13.71 39.15
C LEU A 31 -29.73 -14.17 37.70
N GLU A 32 -30.30 -13.30 36.86
CA GLU A 32 -30.30 -13.53 35.41
C GLU A 32 -28.87 -13.83 34.97
N PRO A 33 -28.61 -14.90 34.20
CA PRO A 33 -27.27 -15.19 33.73
C PRO A 33 -26.82 -14.05 32.81
N THR A 34 -26.02 -13.15 33.37
CA THR A 34 -25.31 -12.12 32.60
C THR A 34 -24.34 -12.83 31.67
N VAL A 35 -24.68 -12.91 30.39
CA VAL A 35 -23.73 -13.35 29.35
C VAL A 35 -22.64 -12.29 29.24
N VAL A 36 -21.52 -12.52 29.91
CA VAL A 36 -20.32 -11.71 29.75
C VAL A 36 -19.62 -12.18 28.47
N PHE A 37 -19.77 -11.40 27.40
CA PHE A 37 -18.96 -11.61 26.20
C PHE A 37 -17.51 -11.28 26.53
N HIS A 38 -16.65 -12.29 26.61
CA HIS A 38 -15.21 -12.06 26.63
C HIS A 38 -14.79 -11.67 25.21
N ALA A 39 -14.29 -10.44 25.06
CA ALA A 39 -13.68 -10.01 23.82
C ALA A 39 -12.51 -10.95 23.52
N THR A 40 -12.60 -11.62 22.38
CA THR A 40 -11.54 -12.48 21.88
C THR A 40 -10.39 -11.64 21.31
N ASP A 41 -9.19 -12.20 21.18
CA ASP A 41 -8.01 -11.44 20.75
C ASP A 41 -8.18 -10.87 19.33
N GLY A 42 -8.82 -11.62 18.44
CA GLY A 42 -9.15 -11.15 17.09
C GLY A 42 -10.16 -10.02 17.11
N SER A 43 -11.20 -10.10 17.95
CA SER A 43 -12.16 -9.00 18.13
C SER A 43 -11.49 -7.72 18.66
N SER A 44 -10.50 -7.87 19.54
CA SER A 44 -9.72 -6.75 20.09
C SER A 44 -8.88 -6.05 19.01
N ILE A 45 -8.21 -6.82 18.15
CA ILE A 45 -7.46 -6.25 17.01
C ILE A 45 -8.41 -5.55 16.03
N LEU A 46 -9.55 -6.17 15.69
CA LEU A 46 -10.50 -5.59 14.75
C LEU A 46 -11.18 -4.33 15.29
N SER A 47 -11.56 -4.32 16.56
CA SER A 47 -12.07 -3.12 17.23
C SER A 47 -11.03 -2.01 17.20
N CYS A 48 -9.79 -2.32 17.59
CA CYS A 48 -8.71 -1.35 17.55
C CYS A 48 -8.50 -0.79 16.14
N LEU A 49 -8.54 -1.63 15.09
CA LEU A 49 -8.42 -1.19 13.70
C LEU A 49 -9.50 -0.19 13.29
N ASN A 50 -10.73 -0.42 13.74
CA ASN A 50 -11.84 0.49 13.53
C ASN A 50 -11.61 1.84 14.22
N ASP A 51 -11.13 1.81 15.46
CA ASP A 51 -10.87 3.01 16.26
C ASP A 51 -9.74 3.88 15.68
N ILE A 52 -8.68 3.23 15.17
CA ILE A 52 -7.50 3.95 14.65
C ILE A 52 -7.64 4.40 13.19
N GLY A 53 -8.72 4.01 12.50
CA GLY A 53 -8.91 4.31 11.07
C GLY A 53 -8.94 5.80 10.74
N SER A 54 -9.47 6.62 11.66
CA SER A 54 -9.65 8.07 11.49
C SER A 54 -8.48 8.92 11.99
N LEU A 55 -7.44 8.31 12.56
CA LEU A 55 -6.31 9.05 13.15
C LEU A 55 -5.55 9.86 12.11
N ARG A 56 -5.13 11.07 12.49
CA ARG A 56 -4.19 11.87 11.69
C ARG A 56 -2.78 11.29 11.80
N SER A 57 -1.93 11.51 10.80
CA SER A 57 -0.56 10.97 10.77
C SER A 57 0.29 11.33 11.99
N ARG A 58 0.11 12.55 12.54
CA ARG A 58 0.80 12.97 13.77
C ARG A 58 0.37 12.15 14.99
N GLU A 59 -0.93 11.90 15.13
CA GLU A 59 -1.48 11.12 16.24
C GLU A 59 -1.10 9.65 16.12
N PHE A 60 -1.19 9.11 14.90
CA PHE A 60 -0.73 7.75 14.59
C PHE A 60 0.74 7.55 15.00
N ASN A 61 1.64 8.44 14.57
CA ASN A 61 3.07 8.33 14.88
C ASN A 61 3.32 8.35 16.40
N ARG A 62 2.60 9.22 17.13
CA ARG A 62 2.68 9.27 18.60
C ARG A 62 2.24 7.95 19.22
N TYR A 63 1.07 7.44 18.87
CA TYR A 63 0.56 6.18 19.41
C TYR A 63 1.43 4.98 19.04
N PHE A 64 2.01 4.98 17.84
CA PHE A 64 2.92 3.92 17.41
C PHE A 64 4.20 3.92 18.26
N GLN A 65 4.81 5.09 18.49
CA GLN A 65 5.99 5.22 19.35
C GLN A 65 5.68 4.79 20.79
N GLU A 66 4.54 5.21 21.34
CA GLU A 66 4.09 4.76 22.66
C GLU A 66 3.96 3.22 22.72
N ALA A 67 3.35 2.60 21.71
CA ALA A 67 3.20 1.15 21.66
C ALA A 67 4.54 0.41 21.51
N GLU A 68 5.47 0.94 20.70
CA GLU A 68 6.80 0.37 20.49
C GLU A 68 7.61 0.33 21.80
N THR A 69 7.52 1.38 22.63
CA THR A 69 8.21 1.41 23.93
C THR A 69 7.65 0.39 24.94
N ARG A 70 6.38 0.00 24.81
CA ARG A 70 5.71 -0.92 25.75
C ARG A 70 5.82 -2.39 25.35
N ILE A 71 6.29 -2.68 24.15
CA ILE A 71 6.28 -4.06 23.63
C ILE A 71 7.29 -4.97 24.32
N ASN A 72 8.43 -4.42 24.73
CA ASN A 72 9.51 -5.15 25.39
C ASN A 72 9.21 -5.21 26.90
N GLY A 73 8.46 -6.23 27.32
CA GLY A 73 8.04 -6.43 28.72
C GLY A 73 6.58 -6.09 29.01
N GLY A 74 5.82 -5.65 27.99
CA GLY A 74 4.38 -5.38 28.10
C GLY A 74 3.52 -6.63 28.17
N LYS A 75 2.26 -6.43 28.55
CA LYS A 75 1.25 -7.50 28.59
C LYS A 75 0.76 -7.82 27.18
N ASP A 76 -0.06 -8.87 27.05
CA ASP A 76 -0.62 -9.26 25.76
C ASP A 76 -1.44 -8.14 25.10
N GLU A 77 -2.12 -7.31 25.88
CA GLU A 77 -2.80 -6.10 25.39
C GLU A 77 -1.85 -5.12 24.68
N ASP A 78 -0.63 -4.93 25.19
CA ASP A 78 0.36 -4.06 24.56
C ASP A 78 0.83 -4.65 23.22
N LYS A 79 1.01 -5.97 23.16
CA LYS A 79 1.34 -6.69 21.91
C LYS A 79 0.22 -6.56 20.90
N LEU A 80 -1.03 -6.80 21.30
CA LEU A 80 -2.22 -6.68 20.43
C LEU A 80 -2.40 -5.25 19.92
N ARG A 81 -2.18 -4.25 20.77
CA ARG A 81 -2.23 -2.83 20.38
C ARG A 81 -1.15 -2.49 19.36
N PHE A 82 0.07 -2.96 19.54
CA PHE A 82 1.14 -2.78 18.56
C PHE A 82 0.82 -3.47 17.23
N ILE A 83 0.31 -4.71 17.26
CA ILE A 83 -0.14 -5.44 16.07
C ILE A 83 -1.20 -4.62 15.33
N CYS A 84 -2.25 -4.17 16.03
CA CYS A 84 -3.28 -3.32 15.44
C CYS A 84 -2.70 -2.06 14.74
N LEU A 85 -1.85 -1.30 15.44
CA LEU A 85 -1.25 -0.08 14.89
C LEU A 85 -0.37 -0.37 13.66
N SER A 86 0.33 -1.50 13.63
CA SER A 86 1.15 -1.92 12.47
C SER A 86 0.36 -2.23 11.20
N LEU A 87 -0.92 -2.57 11.36
CA LEU A 87 -1.82 -2.93 10.27
C LEU A 87 -2.54 -1.70 9.67
N ASN A 88 -2.39 -0.53 10.30
CA ASN A 88 -2.93 0.74 9.80
C ASN A 88 -2.34 1.15 8.44
N ASP A 89 -3.09 1.95 7.68
CA ASP A 89 -2.67 2.45 6.36
C ASP A 89 -1.45 3.39 6.43
N LYS A 90 -1.29 4.09 7.56
CA LYS A 90 -0.19 5.03 7.82
C LYS A 90 1.09 4.33 8.27
N ALA A 91 1.03 3.05 8.63
CA ALA A 91 2.20 2.27 9.01
C ALA A 91 3.14 2.10 7.79
N SER A 92 4.43 2.37 7.99
CA SER A 92 5.46 2.04 7.03
C SER A 92 5.53 0.53 6.78
N TYR A 93 6.10 0.13 5.65
CA TYR A 93 6.28 -1.30 5.35
C TYR A 93 7.11 -2.02 6.43
N ARG A 94 8.12 -1.35 7.01
CA ARG A 94 8.90 -1.90 8.13
C ARG A 94 8.04 -2.16 9.37
N GLN A 95 7.26 -1.16 9.78
CA GLN A 95 6.35 -1.27 10.93
C GLN A 95 5.32 -2.39 10.72
N PHE A 96 4.75 -2.47 9.52
CA PHE A 96 3.87 -3.57 9.13
C PHE A 96 4.56 -4.93 9.30
N LYS A 97 5.77 -5.13 8.76
CA LYS A 97 6.50 -6.41 8.89
C LYS A 97 6.80 -6.77 10.35
N GLN A 98 7.13 -5.79 11.19
CA GLN A 98 7.34 -6.01 12.62
C GLN A 98 6.08 -6.53 13.30
N GLY A 99 4.93 -5.91 13.04
CA GLY A 99 3.66 -6.38 13.62
C GLY A 99 3.18 -7.72 13.06
N VAL A 100 3.43 -8.02 11.78
CA VAL A 100 3.17 -9.37 11.23
C VAL A 100 4.03 -10.42 11.93
N ALA A 101 5.32 -10.14 12.16
CA ALA A 101 6.20 -11.04 12.88
C ALA A 101 5.73 -11.26 14.33
N LEU A 102 5.31 -10.18 14.99
CA LEU A 102 4.79 -10.26 16.35
C LEU A 102 3.47 -11.03 16.42
N LEU A 103 2.54 -10.84 15.48
CA LEU A 103 1.29 -11.61 15.43
C LEU A 103 1.57 -13.11 15.25
N LYS A 104 2.53 -13.48 14.40
CA LYS A 104 2.96 -14.88 14.23
C LYS A 104 3.52 -15.45 15.53
N GLN A 105 4.28 -14.67 16.28
CA GLN A 105 4.78 -15.06 17.59
C GLN A 105 3.63 -15.19 18.60
N TYR A 106 2.73 -14.21 18.62
CA TYR A 106 1.58 -14.17 19.51
C TYR A 106 0.68 -15.41 19.35
N ILE A 107 0.36 -15.81 18.11
CA ILE A 107 -0.42 -17.02 17.79
C ILE A 107 0.30 -18.31 18.23
N LYS A 108 1.63 -18.32 18.29
CA LYS A 108 2.40 -19.46 18.80
C LYS A 108 2.35 -19.53 20.32
N GLU A 109 2.39 -18.37 20.99
CA GLU A 109 2.31 -18.24 22.45
C GLU A 109 0.90 -18.48 22.98
N HIS A 110 -0.14 -18.22 22.17
CA HIS A 110 -1.56 -18.32 22.53
C HIS A 110 -2.28 -19.32 21.60
N PRO A 111 -2.17 -20.64 21.86
CA PRO A 111 -2.78 -21.65 21.00
C PRO A 111 -4.31 -21.56 20.97
N ASP A 112 -4.93 -21.09 22.06
CA ASP A 112 -6.38 -20.93 22.18
C ASP A 112 -6.93 -19.88 21.20
N SER A 113 -6.13 -18.88 20.86
CA SER A 113 -6.47 -17.80 19.92
C SER A 113 -6.09 -18.14 18.47
N ARG A 114 -5.50 -19.31 18.22
CA ARG A 114 -4.97 -19.68 16.89
C ARG A 114 -6.06 -19.76 15.84
N GLU A 115 -7.16 -20.45 16.13
CA GLU A 115 -8.23 -20.64 15.13
C GLU A 115 -8.84 -19.30 14.73
N GLU A 116 -9.12 -18.44 15.72
CA GLU A 116 -9.66 -17.10 15.49
C GLU A 116 -8.70 -16.22 14.68
N LEU A 117 -7.43 -16.17 15.07
CA LEU A 117 -6.43 -15.31 14.44
C LEU A 117 -5.94 -15.87 13.09
N SER A 118 -6.22 -17.13 12.77
CA SER A 118 -5.79 -17.75 11.50
C SER A 118 -6.42 -17.07 10.27
N GLY A 119 -7.69 -16.67 10.37
CA GLY A 119 -8.39 -15.94 9.32
C GLY A 119 -7.77 -14.56 9.10
N LEU A 120 -7.53 -13.84 10.20
CA LEU A 120 -6.84 -12.55 10.17
C LEU A 120 -5.42 -12.67 9.58
N MET A 121 -4.67 -13.68 10.00
CA MET A 121 -3.33 -13.98 9.51
C MET A 121 -3.32 -14.22 7.99
N SER A 122 -4.30 -14.95 7.47
CA SER A 122 -4.45 -15.19 6.03
C SER A 122 -4.72 -13.91 5.24
N LEU A 123 -5.53 -12.99 5.79
CA LEU A 123 -5.77 -11.68 5.20
C LEU A 123 -4.51 -10.80 5.21
N ILE A 124 -3.77 -10.82 6.32
CA ILE A 124 -2.52 -10.09 6.47
C ILE A 124 -1.45 -10.60 5.49
N ASP A 125 -1.33 -11.91 5.29
CA ASP A 125 -0.39 -12.48 4.31
C ASP A 125 -0.74 -12.06 2.87
N ARG A 126 -2.03 -11.96 2.54
CA ARG A 126 -2.49 -11.39 1.25
C ARG A 126 -2.13 -9.92 1.12
N LEU A 127 -2.32 -9.14 2.18
CA LEU A 127 -1.97 -7.72 2.22
C LEU A 127 -0.45 -7.51 2.09
N ASP A 128 0.37 -8.35 2.73
CA ASP A 128 1.83 -8.31 2.63
C ASP A 128 2.28 -8.52 1.17
N LYS A 129 1.75 -9.55 0.51
CA LYS A 129 2.00 -9.80 -0.92
C LYS A 129 1.61 -8.61 -1.79
N ALA A 130 0.43 -8.03 -1.56
CA ALA A 130 -0.02 -6.86 -2.30
C ALA A 130 0.87 -5.62 -2.07
N LYS A 131 1.30 -5.38 -0.82
CA LYS A 131 2.24 -4.29 -0.49
C LYS A 131 3.60 -4.50 -1.15
N VAL A 132 4.12 -5.72 -1.17
CA VAL A 132 5.38 -6.09 -1.87
C VAL A 132 5.26 -5.81 -3.36
N THR A 133 4.20 -6.29 -4.02
CA THR A 133 3.98 -6.05 -5.46
C THR A 133 3.87 -4.55 -5.78
N ARG A 134 3.17 -3.78 -4.94
CA ARG A 134 3.08 -2.33 -5.09
C ARG A 134 4.43 -1.65 -4.94
N TRP A 135 5.24 -2.09 -3.97
CA TRP A 135 6.58 -1.55 -3.74
C TRP A 135 7.52 -1.85 -4.90
N SER A 136 7.55 -3.09 -5.39
CA SER A 136 8.36 -3.47 -6.54
C SER A 136 7.94 -2.69 -7.80
N GLY A 137 6.63 -2.51 -8.00
CA GLY A 137 6.11 -1.68 -9.09
C GLY A 137 6.57 -0.23 -8.99
N ARG A 138 6.48 0.40 -7.80
CA ARG A 138 6.98 1.77 -7.58
C ARG A 138 8.49 1.88 -7.82
N LYS A 139 9.27 0.90 -7.39
CA LYS A 139 10.72 0.88 -7.64
C LYS A 139 11.02 0.86 -9.14
N LYS A 140 10.37 -0.03 -9.88
CA LYS A 140 10.48 -0.08 -11.35
C LYS A 140 10.17 1.28 -12.01
N MET A 141 9.11 1.96 -11.57
CA MET A 141 8.77 3.29 -12.09
C MET A 141 9.80 4.37 -11.74
N LEU A 142 10.48 4.27 -10.60
CA LEU A 142 11.57 5.19 -10.23
C LEU A 142 12.81 4.93 -11.09
N ASP A 143 13.16 3.67 -11.30
CA ASP A 143 14.27 3.28 -12.16
C ASP A 143 14.02 3.74 -13.62
N GLU A 144 12.80 3.54 -14.14
CA GLU A 144 12.39 4.03 -15.48
C GLU A 144 12.40 5.57 -15.56
N LYS A 145 12.03 6.26 -14.48
CA LYS A 145 12.11 7.72 -14.42
C LYS A 145 13.55 8.21 -14.51
N GLU A 146 14.48 7.56 -13.80
CA GLU A 146 15.91 7.90 -13.82
C GLU A 146 16.52 7.67 -15.21
N GLU A 147 16.14 6.56 -15.88
CA GLU A 147 16.56 6.27 -17.25
C GLU A 147 16.07 7.33 -18.25
N LEU A 148 14.80 7.72 -18.16
CA LEU A 148 14.23 8.78 -18.99
C LEU A 148 14.88 10.15 -18.73
N GLU A 149 15.19 10.48 -17.47
CA GLU A 149 15.91 11.71 -17.12
C GLU A 149 17.32 11.74 -17.75
N ALA A 150 18.01 10.58 -17.79
CA ALA A 150 19.30 10.46 -18.46
C ALA A 150 19.19 10.61 -19.98
N GLU A 151 18.15 10.04 -20.61
CA GLU A 151 17.90 10.19 -22.04
C GLU A 151 17.60 11.65 -22.41
N VAL A 152 16.77 12.33 -21.62
CA VAL A 152 16.48 13.76 -21.81
C VAL A 152 17.76 14.60 -21.71
N ALA A 153 18.61 14.34 -20.72
CA ALA A 153 19.89 15.04 -20.59
C ALA A 153 20.81 14.81 -21.80
N SER A 154 20.85 13.58 -22.32
CA SER A 154 21.61 13.23 -23.53
C SER A 154 21.09 13.95 -24.77
N LEU A 155 19.77 13.97 -24.95
CA LEU A 155 19.13 14.67 -26.08
C LEU A 155 19.35 16.18 -26.01
N GLN A 156 19.26 16.78 -24.83
CA GLN A 156 19.57 18.19 -24.62
C GLN A 156 21.01 18.52 -25.03
N ALA A 157 21.99 17.73 -24.57
CA ALA A 157 23.39 17.92 -24.96
C ALA A 157 23.60 17.79 -26.48
N ARG A 158 22.89 16.87 -27.13
CA ARG A 158 22.96 16.70 -28.59
C ARG A 158 22.36 17.88 -29.35
N VAL A 159 21.25 18.43 -28.85
CA VAL A 159 20.63 19.63 -29.42
C VAL A 159 21.57 20.83 -29.27
N GLU A 160 22.19 21.02 -28.11
CA GLU A 160 23.17 22.09 -27.90
C GLU A 160 24.38 21.97 -28.85
N ALA A 161 24.87 20.75 -29.08
CA ALA A 161 25.96 20.51 -30.02
C ALA A 161 25.57 20.89 -31.46
N LEU A 162 24.38 20.46 -31.90
CA LEU A 162 23.85 20.80 -33.23
C LEU A 162 23.62 22.31 -33.41
N LEU A 163 23.17 23.01 -32.37
CA LEU A 163 23.03 24.47 -32.42
C LEU A 163 24.38 25.16 -32.61
N ARG A 164 25.42 24.73 -31.91
CA ARG A 164 26.78 25.27 -32.09
C ARG A 164 27.33 25.00 -33.49
N GLU A 165 27.09 23.81 -34.02
CA GLU A 165 27.48 23.46 -35.40
C GLU A 165 26.77 24.35 -36.42
N HIS A 166 25.45 24.54 -36.25
CA HIS A 166 24.66 25.42 -37.11
C HIS A 166 25.14 26.88 -37.06
N GLU A 167 25.53 27.39 -35.89
CA GLU A 167 26.13 28.72 -35.76
C GLU A 167 27.47 28.84 -36.52
N GLN A 168 28.32 27.82 -36.43
CA GLN A 168 29.59 27.79 -37.16
C GLN A 168 29.39 27.77 -38.67
N ASP A 169 28.42 26.98 -39.15
CA ASP A 169 28.10 26.91 -40.57
C ASP A 169 27.50 28.21 -41.08
N ALA A 170 26.68 28.91 -40.28
CA ALA A 170 26.18 30.23 -40.63
C ALA A 170 27.33 31.24 -40.85
N VAL A 171 28.36 31.20 -40.00
CA VAL A 171 29.57 32.04 -40.16
C VAL A 171 30.32 31.69 -41.45
N LYS A 172 30.55 30.40 -41.73
CA LYS A 172 31.22 29.97 -42.97
C LYS A 172 30.43 30.37 -44.22
N ILE A 173 29.11 30.21 -44.20
CA ILE A 173 28.24 30.59 -45.31
C ILE A 173 28.35 32.10 -45.56
N GLN A 174 28.39 32.92 -44.51
CA GLN A 174 28.54 34.36 -44.66
C GLN A 174 29.90 34.74 -45.27
N GLU A 175 30.97 34.10 -44.83
CA GLU A 175 32.31 34.32 -45.39
C GLU A 175 32.37 33.95 -46.88
N LEU A 176 31.82 32.79 -47.26
CA LEU A 176 31.73 32.36 -48.66
C LEU A 176 30.90 33.33 -49.51
N ARG A 177 29.80 33.89 -48.96
CA ARG A 177 29.00 34.91 -49.66
C ARG A 177 29.82 36.18 -49.94
N ASN A 178 30.60 36.64 -48.96
CA ASN A 178 31.47 37.81 -49.13
C ASN A 178 32.52 37.55 -50.23
N GLN A 179 33.13 36.36 -50.26
CA GLN A 179 34.10 35.98 -51.29
C GLN A 179 33.47 35.94 -52.69
N ILE A 180 32.26 35.39 -52.83
CA ILE A 180 31.51 35.40 -54.09
C ILE A 180 31.26 36.83 -54.58
N GLU A 181 30.91 37.74 -53.68
CA GLU A 181 30.67 39.15 -54.02
C GLU A 181 31.94 39.85 -54.50
N GLN A 182 33.08 39.61 -53.85
CA GLN A 182 34.38 40.11 -54.30
C GLN A 182 34.73 39.60 -55.70
N LEU A 183 34.53 38.31 -55.96
CA LEU A 183 34.79 37.71 -57.28
C LEU A 183 33.90 38.32 -58.37
N LYS A 184 32.61 38.56 -58.08
CA LYS A 184 31.70 39.25 -59.00
C LYS A 184 32.16 40.68 -59.32
N ASN A 185 32.65 41.41 -58.34
CA ASN A 185 33.20 42.75 -58.55
C ASN A 185 34.44 42.73 -59.45
N ILE A 186 35.34 41.77 -59.24
CA ILE A 186 36.52 41.58 -60.11
C ILE A 186 36.08 41.24 -61.54
N GLU A 187 35.13 40.33 -61.70
CA GLU A 187 34.59 39.96 -63.03
C GLU A 187 34.02 41.17 -63.76
N ASN A 188 33.25 42.03 -63.08
CA ASN A 188 32.71 43.26 -63.67
C ASN A 188 33.80 44.24 -64.10
N ILE A 189 34.88 44.38 -63.30
CA ILE A 189 36.03 45.22 -63.66
C ILE A 189 36.71 44.70 -64.93
N ILE A 190 36.90 43.37 -65.03
CA ILE A 190 37.51 42.74 -66.21
C ILE A 190 36.64 42.98 -67.44
N LYS A 191 35.32 42.70 -67.37
CA LYS A 191 34.40 42.93 -68.49
C LYS A 191 34.40 44.38 -68.97
N ASN A 192 34.39 45.34 -68.04
CA ASN A 192 34.42 46.76 -68.40
C ASN A 192 35.72 47.18 -69.08
N ARG A 193 36.86 46.53 -68.77
CA ARG A 193 38.13 46.77 -69.47
C ARG A 193 38.15 46.18 -70.88
N GLU A 194 37.56 45.00 -71.06
CA GLU A 194 37.52 44.33 -72.36
C GLU A 194 36.59 45.02 -73.37
N HIS A 195 35.52 45.67 -72.93
CA HIS A 195 34.58 46.38 -73.81
C HIS A 195 34.94 47.87 -74.06
N GLY A 196 36.00 48.37 -73.40
CA GLY A 196 36.44 49.77 -73.48
C GLY A 196 37.69 50.00 -74.34
N SER A 197 38.18 48.98 -75.04
CA SER A 197 39.18 49.06 -76.13
C SER A 197 38.53 48.77 -77.48
#